data_AF-A0A2V6NKU4-F1
#
_entry.id   AF-A0A2V6NKU4-F1
#
_cell.length_a   1.000
_cell.length_b   1.000
_cell.length_c   1.000
_cell.angle_alpha   90.00
_cell.angle_beta   90.00
_cell.angle_gamma   90.00
#
_symmetry.space_group_name_H-M   'P 1'
#
loop_
_entity.id
_entity.type
_entity.pdbx_description
1 polymer ?
#
loop_
_entity_poly.entity_id
_entity_poly.type
_entity_poly.pdbx_seq_one_letter_code
_entity_poly.pdbx_strand_id
1 'polypeptide(L)'
;MQVPNCELGHHSEDISFNSILKKYNLTEPALVLLGEIVRAADSRPTNPHPAGEGLHWIASGFGALGLSDHEILEREIVVYDALYAECKRRMELKTFAEVK
;
A
#
# COMPACT_ATOMS: atom_id res chain seq x y z
N MET A 1 8.16 -7.65 -13.08
CA MET A 1 7.83 -8.18 -14.42
C MET A 1 6.74 -7.29 -15.02
N GLN A 2 6.94 -6.74 -16.22
CA GLN A 2 5.92 -5.90 -16.89
C GLN A 2 5.06 -6.78 -17.78
N VAL A 3 3.73 -6.73 -17.61
CA VAL A 3 2.78 -7.50 -18.43
C VAL A 3 2.30 -6.59 -19.56
N PRO A 4 2.60 -6.89 -20.84
CA PRO A 4 2.05 -6.15 -21.96
C PRO A 4 0.53 -6.30 -21.99
N ASN A 5 -0.22 -5.22 -22.24
CA ASN A 5 -1.70 -5.14 -22.26
C ASN A 5 -2.43 -5.28 -20.91
N CYS A 6 -1.77 -5.11 -19.77
CA CYS A 6 -2.50 -4.92 -18.52
C CYS A 6 -3.03 -3.47 -18.45
N GLU A 7 -4.35 -3.29 -18.27
CA GLU A 7 -4.96 -1.97 -18.02
C GLU A 7 -4.38 -1.24 -16.79
N LEU A 8 -3.65 -1.98 -15.94
CA LEU A 8 -2.95 -1.50 -14.74
C LEU A 8 -1.43 -1.78 -14.81
N GLY A 9 -0.84 -1.91 -16.00
CA GLY A 9 0.61 -2.10 -16.16
C GLY A 9 1.40 -0.79 -16.11
N HIS A 10 2.52 -0.74 -15.39
CA HIS A 10 3.42 0.41 -15.14
C HIS A 10 3.81 1.25 -16.38
N HIS A 11 2.89 2.02 -16.97
CA HIS A 11 3.13 2.84 -18.16
C HIS A 11 2.86 4.34 -17.99
N SER A 12 2.50 4.79 -16.80
CA SER A 12 2.43 6.20 -16.45
C SER A 12 2.61 6.34 -14.95
N GLU A 13 2.94 7.55 -14.48
CA GLU A 13 2.99 7.93 -13.05
C GLU A 13 1.66 7.72 -12.30
N ASP A 14 0.66 7.12 -12.94
CA ASP A 14 -0.74 7.00 -12.54
C ASP A 14 -1.24 5.55 -12.44
N ILE A 15 -0.38 4.58 -12.11
CA ILE A 15 -0.83 3.24 -11.68
C ILE A 15 -0.21 2.88 -10.33
N SER A 16 -0.58 3.67 -9.32
CA SER A 16 -0.31 3.39 -7.92
C SER A 16 -1.58 2.93 -7.22
N PHE A 17 -1.46 2.42 -6.00
CA PHE A 17 -2.62 2.15 -5.12
C PHE A 17 -3.60 3.34 -5.06
N ASN A 18 -3.10 4.58 -5.12
CA ASN A 18 -3.93 5.79 -5.16
C ASN A 18 -4.80 5.90 -6.42
N SER A 19 -4.35 5.37 -7.55
CA SER A 19 -5.16 5.32 -8.78
C SER A 19 -6.34 4.39 -8.64
N ILE A 20 -6.17 3.26 -7.93
CA ILE A 20 -7.28 2.35 -7.58
C ILE A 20 -8.27 3.07 -6.67
N LEU A 21 -7.79 3.75 -5.62
CA LEU A 21 -8.66 4.53 -4.73
C LEU A 21 -9.48 5.58 -5.49
N LYS A 22 -8.84 6.33 -6.40
CA LYS A 22 -9.51 7.32 -7.26
C LYS A 22 -10.53 6.66 -8.20
N LYS A 23 -10.14 5.59 -8.91
CA LYS A 23 -11.00 4.90 -9.90
C LYS A 23 -12.29 4.38 -9.28
N TYR A 24 -12.22 3.87 -8.05
CA TYR A 24 -13.37 3.30 -7.34
C TYR A 24 -14.01 4.25 -6.31
N ASN A 25 -13.61 5.52 -6.30
CA ASN A 25 -14.09 6.54 -5.35
C ASN A 25 -14.01 6.08 -3.87
N LEU A 26 -12.92 5.41 -3.51
CA LEU A 26 -12.66 4.93 -2.16
C LEU A 26 -12.01 6.05 -1.35
N THR A 27 -12.79 6.66 -0.46
CA THR A 27 -12.40 7.86 0.30
C THR A 27 -12.24 7.60 1.81
N GLU A 28 -12.32 6.35 2.25
CA GLU A 28 -12.13 6.00 3.66
C GLU A 28 -10.74 6.47 4.16
N PRO A 29 -10.65 7.25 5.25
CA PRO A 29 -9.38 7.79 5.74
C PRO A 29 -8.30 6.73 5.99
N ALA A 30 -8.68 5.54 6.46
CA ALA A 30 -7.76 4.44 6.67
C ALA A 30 -7.19 3.89 5.35
N LEU A 31 -8.00 3.82 4.29
CA LEU A 31 -7.54 3.41 2.95
C LEU A 31 -6.63 4.47 2.33
N VAL A 32 -6.92 5.75 2.54
CA VAL A 32 -6.06 6.84 2.10
C VAL A 32 -4.68 6.75 2.77
N LEU A 33 -4.64 6.56 4.10
CA LEU A 33 -3.39 6.39 4.83
C LEU A 33 -2.60 5.16 4.36
N LEU A 34 -3.29 4.04 4.12
CA LEU A 34 -2.66 2.84 3.55
C LEU A 34 -2.05 3.14 2.17
N GLY A 35 -2.77 3.88 1.32
CA GLY A 35 -2.27 4.30 0.01
C GLY A 35 -1.04 5.19 0.07
N GLU A 36 -0.89 6.03 1.10
CA GLU A 36 0.33 6.80 1.33
C GLU A 36 1.52 5.92 1.72
N ILE A 37 1.29 4.89 2.53
CA ILE A 37 2.32 3.91 2.94
C ILE A 37 2.79 3.09 1.73
N VAL A 38 1.85 2.57 0.93
CA VAL A 38 2.16 1.81 -0.30
C VAL A 38 2.92 2.68 -1.30
N ARG A 39 2.46 3.92 -1.52
CA ARG A 39 3.21 4.87 -2.38
C ARG A 39 4.63 5.13 -1.87
N ALA A 40 4.80 5.21 -0.55
CA ALA A 40 6.12 5.40 0.03
C ALA A 40 7.04 4.19 -0.17
N ALA A 41 6.50 2.98 -0.16
CA ALA A 41 7.23 1.75 -0.45
C ALA A 41 7.62 1.62 -1.94
N ASP A 42 6.71 1.98 -2.85
CA ASP A 42 6.88 1.75 -4.29
C ASP A 42 7.66 2.86 -5.00
N SER A 43 7.41 4.12 -4.65
CA SER A 43 7.82 5.28 -5.46
C SER A 43 8.74 6.27 -4.75
N ARG A 44 9.09 6.03 -3.47
CA ARG A 44 9.99 6.88 -2.66
C ARG A 44 9.76 8.39 -2.87
N PRO A 45 8.56 8.92 -2.58
CA PRO A 45 8.22 10.33 -2.78
C PRO A 45 9.10 11.24 -1.90
N THR A 46 9.14 12.54 -2.20
CA THR A 46 9.97 13.54 -1.49
C THR A 46 9.72 13.62 0.02
N ASN A 47 8.50 13.31 0.47
CA ASN A 47 8.16 13.19 1.89
C ASN A 47 7.45 11.84 2.12
N PRO A 48 8.20 10.73 2.26
CA PRO A 48 7.62 9.40 2.37
C PRO A 48 7.08 9.15 3.78
N HIS A 49 5.95 8.45 3.87
CA HIS A 49 5.47 7.97 5.16
C HIS A 49 6.50 6.98 5.74
N PRO A 50 6.90 7.09 7.02
CA PRO A 50 8.00 6.29 7.58
C PRO A 50 7.74 4.77 7.54
N ALA A 51 6.48 4.34 7.66
CA ALA A 51 6.11 2.93 7.53
C ALA A 51 6.36 2.34 6.12
N GLY A 52 6.48 3.19 5.09
CA GLY A 52 6.69 2.75 3.71
C GLY A 52 8.02 2.03 3.50
N GLU A 53 9.10 2.49 4.14
CA GLU A 53 10.40 1.80 4.07
C GLU A 53 10.31 0.40 4.71
N GLY A 54 9.57 0.26 5.81
CA GLY A 54 9.34 -1.05 6.44
C GLY A 54 8.57 -2.00 5.53
N LEU A 55 7.51 -1.52 4.87
CA LEU A 55 6.76 -2.30 3.88
C LEU A 55 7.66 -2.69 2.68
N HIS A 56 8.49 -1.77 2.19
CA HIS A 56 9.44 -2.05 1.11
C HIS A 56 10.43 -3.17 1.47
N TRP A 57 10.94 -3.17 2.71
CA TRP A 57 11.82 -4.23 3.21
C TRP A 57 11.12 -5.58 3.26
N ILE A 58 9.88 -5.62 3.75
CA ILE A 58 9.08 -6.84 3.81
C ILE A 58 8.83 -7.40 2.41
N ALA A 59 8.34 -6.56 1.49
CA ALA A 59 8.06 -6.96 0.10
C ALA A 59 9.34 -7.44 -0.63
N SER A 60 10.47 -6.76 -0.42
CA SER A 60 11.77 -7.20 -0.95
C SER A 60 12.18 -8.57 -0.40
N GLY A 61 11.91 -8.83 0.89
CA GLY A 61 12.13 -10.12 1.52
C GLY A 61 11.28 -11.23 0.90
N PHE A 62 9.98 -10.97 0.66
CA PHE A 62 9.10 -11.92 -0.05
C PHE A 62 9.62 -12.25 -1.45
N GLY A 63 10.10 -11.26 -2.20
CA GLY A 63 10.70 -11.47 -3.52
C GLY A 63 11.96 -12.33 -3.50
N ALA A 64 12.67 -12.39 -2.37
CA ALA A 64 13.88 -13.20 -2.21
C ALA A 64 13.61 -14.67 -1.84
N LEU A 65 12.36 -15.07 -1.55
CA LEU A 65 12.03 -16.42 -1.11
C LEU A 65 12.00 -17.47 -2.24
N GLY A 66 12.13 -17.05 -3.50
CA GLY A 66 12.09 -17.96 -4.66
C GLY A 66 10.71 -18.57 -4.92
N LEU A 67 9.65 -17.89 -4.50
CA LEU A 67 8.26 -18.30 -4.64
C LEU A 67 7.67 -17.80 -5.96
N SER A 68 6.59 -18.44 -6.41
CA SER A 68 5.79 -17.88 -7.51
C SER A 68 5.02 -16.63 -7.08
N ASP A 69 4.66 -15.76 -8.02
CA ASP A 69 3.86 -14.55 -7.77
C ASP A 69 2.56 -14.87 -7.00
N HIS A 70 1.92 -16.00 -7.31
CA HIS A 70 0.69 -16.42 -6.64
C HIS A 70 0.95 -16.77 -5.17
N GLU A 71 2.01 -17.51 -4.87
CA GLU A 71 2.36 -17.87 -3.49
C GLU A 71 2.80 -16.64 -2.68
N ILE A 72 3.47 -15.68 -3.31
CA ILE A 72 3.80 -14.39 -2.70
C ILE A 72 2.50 -13.69 -2.31
N LEU A 73 1.56 -13.53 -3.24
CA LEU A 73 0.28 -12.88 -2.97
C LEU A 73 -0.51 -13.56 -1.84
N GLU A 74 -0.59 -14.89 -1.84
CA GLU A 74 -1.28 -15.64 -0.78
C GLU A 74 -0.68 -15.42 0.61
N ARG A 75 0.65 -15.26 0.69
CA ARG A 75 1.36 -15.13 1.97
C ARG A 75 1.49 -13.69 2.43
N GLU A 76 1.59 -12.74 1.49
CA GLU A 76 1.78 -11.33 1.77
C GLU A 76 0.46 -10.62 2.13
N ILE A 77 -0.70 -11.17 1.73
CA ILE A 77 -2.01 -10.54 1.96
C ILE A 77 -2.27 -10.18 3.44
N VAL A 78 -1.82 -11.03 4.38
CA VAL A 78 -1.98 -10.78 5.81
C VAL A 78 -1.20 -9.55 6.31
N VAL A 79 -0.10 -9.19 5.62
CA VAL A 79 0.67 -7.98 5.93
C VAL A 79 -0.17 -6.74 5.61
N TYR A 80 -0.85 -6.74 4.46
CA TYR A 80 -1.73 -5.64 4.07
C TYR A 80 -2.97 -5.56 4.98
N ASP A 81 -3.55 -6.68 5.39
CA ASP A 81 -4.65 -6.72 6.37
C ASP A 81 -4.23 -6.11 7.71
N ALA A 82 -3.06 -6.49 8.22
CA ALA A 82 -2.52 -5.96 9.47
C ALA A 82 -2.22 -4.45 9.37
N LEU A 83 -1.65 -4.01 8.25
CA LEU A 83 -1.39 -2.59 8.00
C LEU A 83 -2.68 -1.78 7.91
N TYR A 84 -3.70 -2.30 7.23
CA TYR A 84 -5.01 -1.65 7.14
C TYR A 84 -5.68 -1.55 8.53
N ALA A 85 -5.64 -2.61 9.34
CA ALA A 85 -6.16 -2.59 10.70
C ALA A 85 -5.46 -1.54 11.58
N GLU A 86 -4.13 -1.39 11.47
CA GLU A 86 -3.40 -0.34 12.16
C GLU A 86 -3.75 1.05 11.63
N CYS A 87 -3.96 1.21 10.32
CA CYS A 87 -4.41 2.48 9.73
C CYS A 87 -5.78 2.89 10.31
N LYS A 88 -6.72 1.95 10.44
CA LYS A 88 -8.02 2.19 11.09
C LYS A 88 -7.84 2.65 12.54
N ARG A 89 -7.09 1.89 13.33
CA ARG A 89 -6.83 2.21 14.74
C ARG A 89 -6.20 3.59 14.91
N ARG A 90 -5.26 3.97 14.04
CA ARG A 90 -4.62 5.29 14.04
C ARG A 90 -5.60 6.40 13.69
N MET A 91 -6.49 6.17 12.73
CA MET A 91 -7.48 7.18 12.35
C MET A 91 -8.53 7.39 13.44
N GLU A 92 -9.00 6.32 14.08
CA GLU A 92 -9.88 6.40 15.24
C GLU A 92 -9.24 7.22 16.36
N LEU A 93 -7.99 6.94 16.72
CA LEU A 93 -7.25 7.68 17.75
C LEU A 93 -7.08 9.17 17.43
N LYS A 94 -6.84 9.52 16.15
CA LYS A 94 -6.77 10.92 15.72
C LYS A 94 -8.12 11.61 15.91
N THR A 95 -9.22 10.97 15.53
CA THR A 95 -10.57 11.51 15.74
C THR A 95 -10.85 11.75 17.23
N PHE A 96 -10.45 10.84 18.12
CA PHE A 96 -10.60 11.06 19.57
C PHE A 96 -9.75 12.21 20.11
N ALA A 97 -8.55 12.43 19.55
CA ALA A 97 -7.67 13.52 19.95
C ALA A 97 -8.15 14.89 19.47
N GLU A 98 -8.84 14.97 18.34
CA GLU A 98 -9.38 16.22 17.77
C GLU A 98 -10.68 16.69 18.43
N VAL A 99 -11.38 15.79 19.14
CA VAL A 99 -12.65 16.08 19.84
C VAL A 99 -12.42 16.53 21.30
N LYS A 100 -11.17 16.49 21.80
CA LYS A 100 -10.80 16.86 23.16
C LYS A 100 -10.00 18.16 23.19
#